data_AF-A0A6G1SP38-F1
#
_entry.id   AF-A0A6G1SP38-F1
#
_cell.length_a   1.000
_cell.length_b   1.000
_cell.length_c   1.000
_cell.angle_alpha   90.00
_cell.angle_beta   90.00
_cell.angle_gamma   90.00
#
_symmetry.space_group_name_H-M   'P 1'
#
loop_
_entity.id
_entity.type
_entity.pdbx_description
1 polymer ?
#
loop_
_entity_poly.entity_id
_entity_poly.type
_entity_poly.pdbx_seq_one_letter_code
_entity_poly.pdbx_strand_id
1 'polypeptide(L)'
;MAPVLGYWKIRGLATPIRLLLEQAGADYEEKLYECGPPPDFDRSSWLNEKFTLGLDFPNLPYYMDDDVKLSQSHVILRYLARKHKLDGNNEQERVRTDLVATQVMDFHMDYARTIAYNPEHEKNKETYEKNLADRLKALAEFLGDRQFVAGDHVTYGDFVLYEYLEGQNFYKPGVLKDHPTLEKFVERVNELESVKKYFNSSRAIKAPFNGAPAYIGGPYSDQIAKK
;
A
#
# COMPACT_ATOMS: atom_id res chain seq x y z
N MET A 1 -10.14 15.70 -18.01
CA MET A 1 -9.85 14.34 -18.57
C MET A 1 -10.02 13.33 -17.45
N ALA A 2 -9.99 12.02 -17.68
CA ALA A 2 -9.93 11.09 -16.55
C ALA A 2 -8.62 11.33 -15.77
N PRO A 3 -8.64 11.33 -14.42
CA PRO A 3 -7.43 11.45 -13.63
C PRO A 3 -6.45 10.30 -13.92
N VAL A 4 -5.15 10.56 -13.78
CA VAL A 4 -4.09 9.57 -14.03
C VAL A 4 -3.34 9.23 -12.75
N LEU A 5 -3.35 7.95 -12.37
CA LEU A 5 -2.46 7.39 -11.34
C LEU A 5 -1.20 6.81 -12.01
N GLY A 6 -0.03 7.30 -11.63
CA GLY A 6 1.25 6.77 -12.10
C GLY A 6 1.97 5.97 -11.04
N TYR A 7 2.32 4.71 -11.32
CA TYR A 7 3.15 3.90 -10.42
C TYR A 7 3.87 2.77 -11.14
N TRP A 8 4.76 2.08 -10.43
CA TRP A 8 5.30 0.81 -10.90
C TRP A 8 4.20 -0.24 -11.03
N LYS A 9 4.38 -1.19 -11.96
CA LYS A 9 3.52 -2.38 -12.15
C LYS A 9 3.71 -3.42 -11.04
N ILE A 10 3.49 -2.98 -9.81
CA ILE A 10 3.54 -3.73 -8.56
C ILE A 10 2.39 -3.25 -7.67
N ARG A 11 2.14 -3.94 -6.55
CA ARG A 11 1.24 -3.44 -5.51
C ARG A 11 1.82 -2.17 -4.87
N GLY A 12 2.87 -2.35 -4.05
CA GLY A 12 3.62 -1.29 -3.39
C GLY A 12 2.73 -0.20 -2.76
N LEU A 13 3.19 1.04 -2.84
CA LEU A 13 2.53 2.19 -2.23
C LEU A 13 1.24 2.63 -2.95
N ALA A 14 0.93 2.05 -4.12
CA ALA A 14 -0.23 2.46 -4.92
C ALA A 14 -1.48 1.61 -4.67
N THR A 15 -1.37 0.40 -4.12
CA THR A 15 -2.57 -0.42 -3.85
C THR A 15 -3.60 0.29 -2.97
N PRO A 16 -3.23 0.97 -1.86
CA PRO A 16 -4.22 1.71 -1.08
C PRO A 16 -4.93 2.80 -1.89
N ILE A 17 -4.23 3.44 -2.83
CA ILE A 17 -4.78 4.47 -3.71
C ILE A 17 -5.77 3.85 -4.70
N ARG A 18 -5.40 2.73 -5.32
CA ARG A 18 -6.28 1.98 -6.24
C ARG A 18 -7.57 1.57 -5.54
N LEU A 19 -7.48 0.97 -4.35
CA LEU A 19 -8.66 0.54 -3.58
C LEU A 19 -9.52 1.72 -3.14
N LEU A 20 -8.92 2.86 -2.78
CA LEU A 20 -9.66 4.08 -2.45
C LEU A 20 -10.43 4.63 -3.64
N LEU A 21 -9.82 4.66 -4.83
CA LEU A 21 -10.48 5.08 -6.07
C LEU A 21 -11.65 4.16 -6.44
N GLU A 22 -11.45 2.85 -6.30
CA GLU A 22 -12.50 1.83 -6.51
C GLU A 22 -13.65 1.99 -5.52
N GLN A 23 -13.34 2.22 -4.23
CA GLN A 23 -14.33 2.49 -3.20
C GLN A 23 -15.12 3.77 -3.46
N ALA A 24 -14.46 4.81 -4.00
CA ALA A 24 -15.10 6.05 -4.39
C ALA A 24 -15.94 5.93 -5.68
N GLY A 25 -15.83 4.81 -6.41
CA GLY A 25 -16.41 4.67 -7.74
C GLY A 25 -15.84 5.68 -8.75
N ALA A 26 -14.61 6.13 -8.54
CA ALA A 26 -13.97 7.15 -9.35
C ALA A 26 -13.36 6.55 -10.61
N ASP A 27 -13.66 7.15 -11.77
CA ASP A 27 -12.96 6.86 -13.00
C ASP A 27 -11.51 7.36 -12.93
N TYR A 28 -10.56 6.53 -13.35
CA TYR A 28 -9.17 6.91 -13.49
C TYR A 28 -8.47 6.00 -14.50
N GLU A 29 -7.44 6.56 -15.13
CA GLU A 29 -6.46 5.82 -15.92
C GLU A 29 -5.23 5.52 -15.07
N GLU A 30 -4.56 4.41 -15.36
CA GLU A 30 -3.33 4.03 -14.68
C GLU A 30 -2.17 3.95 -15.66
N LYS A 31 -1.12 4.75 -15.41
CA LYS A 31 0.16 4.68 -16.11
C LYS A 31 1.09 3.77 -15.31
N LEU A 32 1.28 2.56 -15.82
CA LEU A 32 2.15 1.55 -15.22
C LEU A 32 3.55 1.62 -15.83
N TYR A 33 4.54 1.81 -14.97
CA TYR A 33 5.95 1.75 -15.31
C TYR A 33 6.52 0.38 -14.96
N GLU A 34 7.51 -0.09 -15.73
CA GLU A 34 8.19 -1.37 -15.49
C GLU A 34 9.68 -1.14 -15.24
N CYS A 35 10.24 -1.92 -14.32
CA CYS A 35 11.67 -1.96 -14.04
C CYS A 35 12.24 -3.25 -14.63
N GLY A 36 13.34 -3.16 -15.36
CA GLY A 36 13.99 -4.29 -16.01
C GLY A 36 14.60 -5.31 -15.05
N PRO A 37 15.07 -6.46 -15.57
CA PRO A 37 15.65 -7.53 -14.76
C PRO A 37 17.02 -7.16 -14.15
N PRO A 38 17.49 -7.91 -13.13
CA PRO A 38 18.86 -7.82 -12.65
C PRO A 38 19.89 -8.19 -13.75
N PRO A 39 21.13 -7.68 -13.67
CA PRO A 39 21.65 -6.81 -12.61
C PRO A 39 21.33 -5.32 -12.82
N ASP A 40 20.86 -4.93 -14.01
CA ASP A 40 20.78 -3.52 -14.41
C ASP A 40 19.60 -2.79 -13.79
N PHE A 41 18.48 -3.48 -13.57
CA PHE A 41 17.24 -2.90 -13.05
C PHE A 41 16.86 -1.62 -13.78
N ASP A 42 16.80 -1.67 -15.12
CA ASP A 42 16.54 -0.50 -15.94
C ASP A 42 15.21 0.17 -15.58
N ARG A 43 15.27 1.47 -15.29
CA ARG A 43 14.12 2.31 -14.90
C ARG A 43 13.78 3.35 -15.96
N SER A 44 14.33 3.23 -17.16
CA SER A 44 14.15 4.20 -18.25
C SER A 44 12.68 4.50 -18.54
N SER A 45 11.79 3.51 -18.41
CA SER A 45 10.34 3.65 -18.58
C SER A 45 9.75 4.82 -17.76
N TRP A 46 10.25 5.04 -16.54
CA TRP A 46 9.88 6.16 -15.69
C TRP A 46 10.84 7.33 -15.85
N LEU A 47 12.15 7.08 -15.84
CA LEU A 47 13.17 8.15 -15.80
C LEU A 47 13.09 9.08 -17.02
N ASN A 48 12.63 8.58 -18.17
CA ASN A 48 12.45 9.37 -19.38
C ASN A 48 11.27 10.36 -19.29
N GLU A 49 10.24 10.06 -18.51
CA GLU A 49 9.06 10.92 -18.32
C GLU A 49 9.11 11.72 -17.01
N LYS A 50 9.96 11.34 -16.06
CA LYS A 50 9.96 11.84 -14.67
C LYS A 50 9.84 13.36 -14.56
N PHE A 51 10.60 14.11 -15.35
CA PHE A 51 10.67 15.57 -15.27
C PHE A 51 9.79 16.29 -16.31
N THR A 52 8.98 15.57 -17.08
CA THR A 52 8.13 16.15 -18.14
C THR A 52 6.68 16.34 -17.72
N LEU A 53 6.27 15.76 -16.58
CA LEU A 53 4.87 15.76 -16.11
C LEU A 53 4.45 17.05 -15.36
N GLY A 54 5.40 17.92 -15.03
CA GLY A 54 5.14 19.15 -14.29
C GLY A 54 4.73 18.92 -12.83
N LEU A 55 5.28 17.88 -12.19
CA LEU A 55 5.17 17.63 -10.75
C LEU A 55 6.16 18.54 -10.00
N ASP A 56 5.74 19.15 -8.88
CA ASP A 56 6.63 19.96 -8.03
C ASP A 56 7.79 19.11 -7.45
N PHE A 57 7.46 17.91 -7.00
CA PHE A 57 8.41 16.92 -6.51
C PHE A 57 8.23 15.60 -7.30
N PRO A 58 8.92 15.44 -8.45
CA PRO A 58 8.75 14.27 -9.31
C PRO A 58 9.07 12.94 -8.61
N ASN A 59 8.04 12.13 -8.38
CA ASN A 59 8.16 10.84 -7.70
C ASN A 59 7.00 9.89 -8.05
N LEU A 60 7.13 8.62 -7.66
CA LEU A 60 6.07 7.61 -7.77
C LEU A 60 5.63 7.18 -6.35
N PRO A 61 4.31 7.03 -6.07
CA PRO A 61 3.22 7.31 -6.99
C PRO A 61 3.01 8.81 -7.22
N TYR A 62 2.42 9.13 -8.38
CA TYR A 62 1.85 10.43 -8.67
C TYR A 62 0.36 10.31 -9.02
N TYR A 63 -0.39 11.39 -8.85
CA TYR A 63 -1.77 11.52 -9.27
C TYR A 63 -1.99 12.87 -9.96
N MET A 64 -2.60 12.85 -11.14
CA MET A 64 -2.94 14.05 -11.91
C MET A 64 -4.44 14.12 -12.14
N ASP A 65 -5.05 15.22 -11.73
CA ASP A 65 -6.50 15.46 -11.76
C ASP A 65 -6.74 16.93 -12.13
N ASP A 66 -6.85 17.16 -13.43
CA ASP A 66 -6.85 18.49 -14.06
C ASP A 66 -5.65 19.36 -13.59
N ASP A 67 -5.90 20.41 -12.81
CA ASP A 67 -4.85 21.31 -12.30
C ASP A 67 -4.11 20.75 -11.06
N VAL A 68 -4.63 19.69 -10.45
CA VAL A 68 -4.03 19.06 -9.26
C VAL A 68 -3.00 18.02 -9.69
N LYS A 69 -1.73 18.26 -9.36
CA LYS A 69 -0.61 17.37 -9.66
C LYS A 69 0.14 17.02 -8.38
N LEU A 70 -0.04 15.80 -7.91
CA LEU A 70 0.46 15.36 -6.60
C LEU A 70 1.48 14.24 -6.78
N SER A 71 2.51 14.25 -5.93
CA SER A 71 3.26 13.07 -5.55
C SER A 71 3.04 12.80 -4.06
N GLN A 72 3.71 11.78 -3.50
CA GLN A 72 3.54 11.28 -2.12
C GLN A 72 2.23 10.53 -1.90
N SER A 73 2.33 9.21 -1.64
CA SER A 73 1.17 8.33 -1.52
C SER A 73 0.14 8.80 -0.49
N HIS A 74 0.58 9.26 0.68
CA HIS A 74 -0.31 9.72 1.74
C HIS A 74 -0.98 11.06 1.42
N VAL A 75 -0.34 11.93 0.65
CA VAL A 75 -0.95 13.18 0.18
C VAL A 75 -2.04 12.88 -0.84
N ILE A 76 -1.76 11.96 -1.78
CA ILE A 76 -2.73 11.48 -2.78
C ILE A 76 -3.94 10.84 -2.08
N LEU A 77 -3.73 9.94 -1.13
CA LEU A 77 -4.79 9.30 -0.34
C LEU A 77 -5.66 10.34 0.36
N ARG A 78 -5.05 11.30 1.07
CA ARG A 78 -5.79 12.35 1.77
C ARG A 78 -6.56 13.27 0.81
N TYR A 79 -5.99 13.60 -0.34
CA TYR A 79 -6.68 14.39 -1.37
C TYR A 79 -7.94 13.68 -1.86
N LEU A 80 -7.81 12.41 -2.28
CA LEU A 80 -8.92 11.60 -2.74
C LEU A 80 -9.95 11.36 -1.65
N ALA A 81 -9.49 11.07 -0.43
CA ALA A 81 -10.37 10.86 0.71
C ALA A 81 -11.24 12.08 0.99
N ARG A 82 -10.67 13.30 0.99
CA ARG A 82 -11.46 14.53 1.12
C ARG A 82 -12.41 14.75 -0.06
N LYS A 83 -11.93 14.53 -1.30
CA LYS A 83 -12.74 14.70 -2.52
C LYS A 83 -13.97 13.79 -2.52
N HIS A 84 -13.84 12.59 -1.96
CA HIS A 84 -14.87 11.55 -1.98
C HIS A 84 -15.52 11.28 -0.61
N LYS A 85 -15.23 12.08 0.43
CA LYS A 85 -15.76 11.94 1.80
C LYS A 85 -15.43 10.59 2.46
N LEU A 86 -14.19 10.14 2.29
CA LEU A 86 -13.62 8.91 2.84
C LEU A 86 -12.46 9.19 3.82
N ASP A 87 -12.44 10.38 4.44
CA ASP A 87 -11.45 10.81 5.43
C ASP A 87 -11.98 10.78 6.88
N GLY A 88 -13.27 10.52 7.08
CA GLY A 88 -13.95 10.54 8.37
C GLY A 88 -14.97 11.68 8.48
N ASN A 89 -16.07 11.41 9.19
CA ASN A 89 -17.20 12.33 9.33
C ASN A 89 -17.01 13.37 10.44
N ASN A 90 -16.12 13.10 11.39
CA ASN A 90 -15.75 14.02 12.47
C ASN A 90 -14.23 14.00 12.75
N GLU A 91 -13.79 14.92 13.60
CA GLU A 91 -12.37 15.09 13.92
C GLU A 91 -11.77 13.84 14.58
N GLN A 92 -12.50 13.19 15.47
CA GLN A 92 -12.02 11.98 16.16
C GLN A 92 -11.82 10.81 15.20
N GLU A 93 -12.61 10.72 14.14
CA GLU A 93 -12.44 9.75 13.06
C GLU A 93 -11.24 10.08 12.19
N ARG A 94 -11.12 11.34 11.74
CA ARG A 94 -9.97 11.82 10.96
C ARG A 94 -8.65 11.59 11.68
N VAL A 95 -8.59 11.93 12.98
CA VAL A 95 -7.40 11.72 13.82
C VAL A 95 -7.01 10.26 13.88
N ARG A 96 -7.97 9.34 14.04
CA ARG A 96 -7.69 7.90 14.06
C ARG A 96 -7.22 7.39 12.70
N THR A 97 -7.86 7.83 11.63
CA THR A 97 -7.49 7.47 10.25
C THR A 97 -6.09 7.96 9.90
N ASP A 98 -5.76 9.21 10.26
CA ASP A 98 -4.44 9.78 10.10
C ASP A 98 -3.39 9.02 10.90
N LEU A 99 -3.65 8.78 12.18
CA LEU A 99 -2.72 8.13 13.09
C LEU A 99 -2.32 6.75 12.60
N VAL A 100 -3.29 5.90 12.25
CA VAL A 100 -2.97 4.55 11.78
C VAL A 100 -2.26 4.57 10.44
N ALA A 101 -2.65 5.44 9.50
CA ALA A 101 -2.01 5.53 8.20
C ALA A 101 -0.52 5.90 8.34
N THR A 102 -0.22 6.90 9.18
CA THR A 102 1.17 7.29 9.44
C THR A 102 1.95 6.23 10.21
N GLN A 103 1.34 5.58 11.21
CA GLN A 103 2.01 4.56 12.00
C GLN A 103 2.33 3.29 11.18
N VAL A 104 1.41 2.90 10.30
CA VAL A 104 1.61 1.78 9.38
C VAL A 104 2.70 2.10 8.36
N MET A 105 2.82 3.35 7.91
CA MET A 105 3.92 3.75 7.02
C MET A 105 5.29 3.55 7.68
N ASP A 106 5.45 3.88 8.97
CA ASP A 106 6.69 3.61 9.71
C ASP A 106 7.01 2.12 9.76
N PHE A 107 6.00 1.28 10.03
CA PHE A 107 6.16 -0.17 10.05
C PHE A 107 6.51 -0.74 8.67
N HIS A 108 5.86 -0.23 7.62
CA HIS A 108 6.13 -0.62 6.24
C HIS A 108 7.55 -0.22 5.80
N MET A 109 8.01 0.98 6.17
CA MET A 109 9.37 1.42 5.86
C MET A 109 10.43 0.60 6.59
N ASP A 110 10.16 0.20 7.84
CA ASP A 110 11.03 -0.72 8.55
C ASP A 110 11.08 -2.11 7.90
N TYR A 111 9.93 -2.69 7.53
CA TYR A 111 9.86 -3.93 6.75
C TYR A 111 10.67 -3.84 5.45
N ALA A 112 10.48 -2.77 4.68
CA ALA A 112 11.18 -2.57 3.43
C ALA A 112 12.70 -2.55 3.63
N ARG A 113 13.19 -1.82 4.63
CA ARG A 113 14.62 -1.63 4.91
C ARG A 113 15.29 -2.84 5.56
N THR A 114 14.58 -3.54 6.45
CA THR A 114 15.18 -4.62 7.26
C THR A 114 15.04 -5.98 6.61
N ILE A 115 13.95 -6.18 5.86
CA ILE A 115 13.56 -7.46 5.29
C ILE A 115 13.50 -7.39 3.76
N ALA A 116 12.57 -6.64 3.18
CA ALA A 116 12.25 -6.84 1.76
C ALA A 116 13.38 -6.46 0.79
N TYR A 117 14.17 -5.43 1.11
CA TYR A 117 15.24 -4.91 0.25
C TYR A 117 16.65 -5.07 0.85
N ASN A 118 16.78 -5.83 1.94
CA ASN A 118 18.06 -5.99 2.62
C ASN A 118 18.77 -7.28 2.16
N PRO A 119 20.00 -7.24 1.61
CA PRO A 119 20.77 -8.45 1.30
C PRO A 119 21.03 -9.34 2.52
N GLU A 120 21.01 -8.79 3.73
CA GLU A 120 21.22 -9.50 4.99
C GLU A 120 19.90 -9.81 5.72
N HIS A 121 18.76 -9.84 5.02
CA HIS A 121 17.44 -10.01 5.63
C HIS A 121 17.32 -11.24 6.54
N GLU A 122 17.98 -12.35 6.21
CA GLU A 122 17.98 -13.56 7.03
C GLU A 122 18.58 -13.33 8.43
N LYS A 123 19.58 -12.46 8.57
CA LYS A 123 20.15 -12.10 9.88
C LYS A 123 19.19 -11.25 10.72
N ASN A 124 18.32 -10.48 10.07
CA ASN A 124 17.36 -9.59 10.71
C ASN A 124 16.03 -10.28 11.03
N LYS A 125 15.75 -11.43 10.42
CA LYS A 125 14.47 -12.13 10.44
C LYS A 125 13.91 -12.33 11.85
N GLU A 126 14.70 -12.90 12.76
CA GLU A 126 14.25 -13.20 14.12
C GLU A 126 13.85 -11.92 14.87
N THR A 127 14.69 -10.88 14.80
CA THR A 127 14.42 -9.60 15.46
C THR A 127 13.21 -8.91 14.85
N TYR A 128 13.09 -8.92 13.52
CA TYR A 128 11.94 -8.35 12.83
C TYR A 128 10.64 -9.07 13.21
N GLU A 129 10.63 -10.40 13.22
CA GLU A 129 9.44 -11.19 13.55
C GLU A 129 8.98 -10.99 15.01
N LYS A 130 9.92 -10.82 15.94
CA LYS A 130 9.60 -10.44 17.32
C LYS A 130 8.92 -9.07 17.37
N ASN A 131 9.49 -8.07 16.72
CA ASN A 131 8.91 -6.73 16.66
C ASN A 131 7.56 -6.71 15.92
N LEU A 132 7.40 -7.56 14.90
CA LEU A 132 6.15 -7.71 14.16
C LEU A 132 5.01 -8.18 15.08
N ALA A 133 5.26 -9.15 15.97
CA ALA A 133 4.25 -9.60 16.93
C ALA A 133 3.76 -8.45 17.83
N ASP A 134 4.68 -7.62 18.35
CA ASP A 134 4.34 -6.46 19.17
C ASP A 134 3.54 -5.41 18.37
N ARG A 135 3.91 -5.17 17.10
CA ARG A 135 3.20 -4.25 16.19
C ARG A 135 1.79 -4.72 15.89
N LEU A 136 1.61 -6.00 15.57
CA LEU A 136 0.29 -6.58 15.29
C LEU A 136 -0.61 -6.54 16.52
N LYS A 137 -0.05 -6.80 17.71
CA LYS A 137 -0.76 -6.62 18.98
C LYS A 137 -1.21 -5.15 19.15
N ALA A 138 -0.31 -4.19 18.97
CA ALA A 138 -0.65 -2.76 19.10
C ALA A 138 -1.73 -2.32 18.08
N LEU A 139 -1.68 -2.82 16.84
CA LEU A 139 -2.70 -2.56 15.82
C LEU A 139 -4.05 -3.20 16.18
N ALA A 140 -4.06 -4.41 16.73
CA ALA A 140 -5.26 -5.07 17.19
C ALA A 140 -5.92 -4.31 18.36
N GLU A 141 -5.13 -3.85 19.33
CA GLU A 141 -5.59 -3.01 20.44
C GLU A 141 -6.10 -1.65 19.93
N PHE A 142 -5.39 -1.05 18.96
CA PHE A 142 -5.81 0.19 18.32
C PHE A 142 -7.10 0.04 17.52
N LEU A 143 -7.36 -1.10 16.87
CA LEU A 143 -8.62 -1.34 16.18
C LEU A 143 -9.76 -1.61 17.17
N GLY A 144 -9.48 -2.36 18.24
CA GLY A 144 -10.46 -2.74 19.26
C GLY A 144 -11.68 -3.44 18.64
N ASP A 145 -12.88 -3.01 19.03
CA ASP A 145 -14.14 -3.58 18.54
C ASP A 145 -14.68 -2.88 17.28
N ARG A 146 -13.94 -1.93 16.70
CA ARG A 146 -14.41 -1.17 15.51
C ARG A 146 -14.40 -2.05 14.27
N GLN A 147 -15.38 -1.84 13.39
CA GLN A 147 -15.45 -2.55 12.11
C GLN A 147 -14.37 -2.06 11.14
N PHE A 148 -14.14 -0.76 11.13
CA PHE A 148 -13.15 -0.06 10.32
C PHE A 148 -12.35 0.89 11.21
N VAL A 149 -11.24 1.41 10.70
CA VAL A 149 -10.34 2.32 11.43
C VAL A 149 -11.10 3.50 12.07
N ALA A 150 -12.00 4.11 11.30
CA ALA A 150 -12.83 5.22 11.74
C ALA A 150 -14.05 4.78 12.57
N GLY A 151 -14.36 3.49 12.69
CA GLY A 151 -15.53 3.00 13.41
C GLY A 151 -16.39 2.14 12.52
N ASP A 152 -17.49 2.70 12.02
CA ASP A 152 -18.51 1.93 11.28
C ASP A 152 -18.46 2.14 9.75
N HIS A 153 -17.62 3.05 9.27
CA HIS A 153 -17.49 3.34 7.83
C HIS A 153 -16.03 3.28 7.39
N VAL A 154 -15.87 2.96 6.10
CA VAL A 154 -14.58 2.87 5.43
C VAL A 154 -13.98 4.26 5.24
N THR A 155 -12.67 4.35 5.47
CA THR A 155 -11.82 5.49 5.16
C THR A 155 -10.56 5.03 4.44
N TYR A 156 -9.74 5.97 3.96
CA TYR A 156 -8.46 5.60 3.35
C TYR A 156 -7.50 4.88 4.30
N GLY A 157 -7.65 5.09 5.62
CA GLY A 157 -6.83 4.40 6.63
C GLY A 157 -7.06 2.89 6.63
N ASP A 158 -8.26 2.44 6.27
CA ASP A 158 -8.57 1.01 6.15
C ASP A 158 -7.76 0.36 5.03
N PHE A 159 -7.62 1.02 3.88
CA PHE A 159 -6.85 0.48 2.75
C PHE A 159 -5.34 0.50 3.00
N VAL A 160 -4.83 1.48 3.77
CA VAL A 160 -3.43 1.51 4.19
C VAL A 160 -3.14 0.37 5.16
N LEU A 161 -3.98 0.20 6.18
CA LEU A 161 -3.84 -0.89 7.15
C LEU A 161 -3.99 -2.26 6.48
N TYR A 162 -4.98 -2.42 5.61
CA TYR A 162 -5.21 -3.65 4.84
C TYR A 162 -3.99 -4.06 4.02
N GLU A 163 -3.42 -3.15 3.22
CA GLU A 163 -2.25 -3.48 2.39
C GLU A 163 -1.05 -3.90 3.23
N TYR A 164 -0.84 -3.24 4.38
CA TYR A 164 0.22 -3.64 5.30
C TYR A 164 0.01 -5.04 5.86
N LEU A 165 -1.21 -5.35 6.35
CA LEU A 165 -1.52 -6.66 6.93
C LEU A 165 -1.41 -7.79 5.89
N GLU A 166 -1.90 -7.56 4.66
CA GLU A 166 -1.73 -8.47 3.53
C GLU A 166 -0.23 -8.70 3.23
N GLY A 167 0.57 -7.63 3.22
CA GLY A 167 2.02 -7.72 3.02
C GLY A 167 2.74 -8.51 4.12
N GLN A 168 2.34 -8.33 5.39
CA GLN A 168 2.90 -9.10 6.50
C GLN A 168 2.49 -10.57 6.44
N ASN A 169 1.24 -10.86 6.04
CA ASN A 169 0.78 -12.23 5.85
C ASN A 169 1.41 -12.90 4.62
N PHE A 170 1.71 -12.15 3.56
CA PHE A 170 2.52 -12.64 2.45
C PHE A 170 3.94 -13.01 2.91
N TYR A 171 4.58 -12.13 3.69
CA TYR A 171 5.93 -12.37 4.22
C TYR A 171 5.99 -13.56 5.19
N LYS A 172 5.06 -13.62 6.15
CA LYS A 172 4.94 -14.69 7.14
C LYS A 172 3.52 -15.26 7.08
N PRO A 173 3.28 -16.27 6.23
CA PRO A 173 1.97 -16.87 6.07
C PRO A 173 1.34 -17.33 7.39
N GLY A 174 0.14 -16.84 7.67
CA GLY A 174 -0.62 -17.18 8.88
C GLY A 174 -0.30 -16.31 10.10
N VAL A 175 0.54 -15.27 9.98
CA VAL A 175 0.89 -14.40 11.12
C VAL A 175 -0.33 -13.70 11.74
N LEU A 176 -1.42 -13.53 10.99
CA LEU A 176 -2.65 -12.90 11.49
C LEU A 176 -3.53 -13.83 12.33
N LYS A 177 -3.31 -15.16 12.30
CA LYS A 177 -4.12 -16.14 13.04
C LYS A 177 -4.05 -15.95 14.56
N ASP A 178 -2.94 -15.39 15.04
CA ASP A 178 -2.74 -15.04 16.45
C ASP A 178 -3.45 -13.72 16.83
N HIS A 179 -4.05 -13.03 15.85
CA HIS A 179 -4.72 -11.74 16.01
C HIS A 179 -6.12 -11.74 15.35
N PRO A 180 -7.13 -12.42 15.93
CA PRO A 180 -8.47 -12.55 15.34
C PRO A 180 -9.15 -11.22 14.99
N THR A 181 -8.85 -10.15 15.73
CA THR A 181 -9.34 -8.79 15.43
C THR A 181 -8.84 -8.30 14.07
N LEU A 182 -7.56 -8.53 13.76
CA LEU A 182 -6.95 -8.13 12.48
C LEU A 182 -7.33 -9.08 11.35
N GLU A 183 -7.44 -10.38 11.62
CA GLU A 183 -7.92 -11.37 10.64
C GLU A 183 -9.34 -11.01 10.16
N LYS A 184 -10.27 -10.78 11.09
CA LYS A 184 -11.64 -10.34 10.77
C LYS A 184 -11.69 -9.00 10.06
N PHE A 185 -10.76 -8.09 10.36
CA PHE A 185 -10.65 -6.82 9.66
C PHE A 185 -10.27 -7.02 8.20
N VAL A 186 -9.24 -7.85 7.92
CA VAL A 186 -8.82 -8.18 6.55
C VAL A 186 -9.95 -8.87 5.79
N GLU A 187 -10.62 -9.84 6.41
CA GLU A 187 -11.81 -10.50 5.83
C GLU A 187 -12.90 -9.47 5.46
N ARG A 188 -13.21 -8.55 6.37
CA ARG A 188 -14.23 -7.51 6.12
C ARG A 188 -13.86 -6.60 4.97
N VAL A 189 -12.59 -6.18 4.86
CA VAL A 189 -12.13 -5.35 3.74
C VAL A 189 -12.16 -6.14 2.42
N ASN A 190 -11.79 -7.42 2.44
CA ASN A 190 -11.92 -8.31 1.29
C ASN A 190 -13.38 -8.48 0.83
N GLU A 191 -14.36 -8.36 1.74
CA GLU A 191 -15.78 -8.46 1.42
C GLU A 191 -16.42 -7.16 0.91
N LEU A 192 -15.69 -6.04 0.88
CA LEU A 192 -16.17 -4.82 0.24
C LEU A 192 -16.36 -5.06 -1.26
N GLU A 193 -17.51 -4.66 -1.80
CA GLU A 193 -17.84 -4.88 -3.21
C GLU A 193 -16.82 -4.25 -4.17
N SER A 194 -16.33 -3.04 -3.83
CA SER A 194 -15.25 -2.35 -4.56
C SER A 194 -13.96 -3.17 -4.62
N VAL A 195 -13.55 -3.75 -3.49
CA VAL A 195 -12.34 -4.56 -3.35
C VAL A 195 -12.48 -5.88 -4.11
N LYS A 196 -13.61 -6.58 -3.95
CA LYS A 196 -13.93 -7.80 -4.72
C LYS A 196 -13.92 -7.55 -6.22
N LYS A 197 -14.63 -6.51 -6.66
CA LYS A 197 -14.71 -6.14 -8.08
C LYS A 197 -13.34 -5.82 -8.64
N TYR A 198 -12.52 -5.05 -7.93
CA TYR A 198 -11.16 -4.74 -8.35
C TYR A 198 -10.33 -6.02 -8.48
N PHE A 199 -10.21 -6.84 -7.43
CA PHE A 199 -9.36 -8.04 -7.47
C PHE A 199 -9.87 -9.15 -8.40
N ASN A 200 -11.14 -9.10 -8.83
CA ASN A 200 -11.67 -10.00 -9.87
C ASN A 200 -11.53 -9.44 -11.29
N SER A 201 -11.11 -8.19 -11.45
CA SER A 201 -10.91 -7.56 -12.76
C SER A 201 -9.55 -7.87 -13.37
N SER A 202 -9.41 -7.66 -14.67
CA SER A 202 -8.14 -7.80 -15.40
C SER A 202 -7.11 -6.72 -15.07
N ARG A 203 -7.51 -5.59 -14.47
CA ARG A 203 -6.61 -4.50 -14.06
C ARG A 203 -5.95 -4.72 -12.70
N ALA A 204 -6.40 -5.70 -11.92
CA ALA A 204 -5.85 -5.91 -10.58
C ALA A 204 -4.40 -6.38 -10.60
N ILE A 205 -3.57 -5.63 -9.87
CA ILE A 205 -2.21 -6.05 -9.54
C ILE A 205 -2.24 -6.83 -8.24
N LYS A 206 -2.22 -8.16 -8.33
CA LYS A 206 -2.24 -9.08 -7.18
C LYS A 206 -0.85 -9.32 -6.59
N ALA A 207 0.18 -9.20 -7.41
CA ALA A 207 1.60 -9.33 -7.09
C ALA A 207 2.40 -8.65 -8.22
N PRO A 208 3.69 -8.33 -8.04
CA PRO A 208 4.49 -8.46 -6.81
C PRO A 208 4.11 -7.42 -5.74
N PHE A 209 4.39 -7.72 -4.46
CA PHE A 209 4.18 -6.79 -3.34
C PHE A 209 5.21 -5.66 -3.34
N ASN A 210 6.46 -5.99 -3.66
CA ASN A 210 7.60 -5.10 -3.65
C ASN A 210 8.16 -4.89 -5.08
N GLY A 211 9.03 -3.89 -5.23
CA GLY A 211 9.67 -3.54 -6.49
C GLY A 211 10.77 -4.52 -6.94
N ALA A 212 11.23 -4.37 -8.17
CA ALA A 212 12.23 -5.23 -8.82
C ALA A 212 13.48 -5.57 -7.98
N PRO A 213 14.10 -4.62 -7.25
CA PRO A 213 15.29 -4.92 -6.46
C PRO A 213 15.04 -5.66 -5.13
N ALA A 214 13.80 -6.00 -4.79
CA ALA A 214 13.48 -6.64 -3.52
C ALA A 214 13.94 -8.11 -3.50
N TYR A 215 14.56 -8.51 -2.38
CA TYR A 215 14.89 -9.90 -2.05
C TYR A 215 13.65 -10.73 -1.73
N ILE A 216 12.57 -10.09 -1.26
CA ILE A 216 11.30 -10.76 -0.94
C ILE A 216 10.14 -10.05 -1.65
N GLY A 217 9.29 -10.83 -2.34
CA GLY A 217 8.04 -10.33 -2.91
C GLY A 217 8.18 -9.36 -4.08
N GLY A 218 9.36 -9.28 -4.68
CA GLY A 218 9.63 -8.58 -5.95
C GLY A 218 9.52 -9.50 -7.16
N PRO A 219 9.43 -8.95 -8.38
CA PRO A 219 9.29 -9.72 -9.63
C PRO A 219 10.51 -10.60 -9.95
N TYR A 220 11.68 -10.29 -9.38
CA TYR A 220 12.94 -11.02 -9.62
C TYR A 220 13.54 -11.59 -8.33
N SER A 221 12.79 -11.65 -7.23
CA SER A 221 13.31 -12.10 -5.92
C SER A 221 13.99 -13.47 -6.00
N ASP A 222 13.44 -14.43 -6.75
CA ASP A 222 14.03 -15.76 -6.94
C ASP A 222 15.38 -15.74 -7.66
N GLN A 223 15.63 -14.73 -8.50
CA GLN A 223 16.90 -14.56 -9.22
C GLN A 223 17.94 -13.86 -8.35
N ILE A 224 17.49 -12.96 -7.47
CA ILE A 224 18.33 -12.20 -6.55
C ILE A 224 18.79 -13.11 -5.39
N ALA A 225 17.89 -13.91 -4.81
CA ALA A 225 18.19 -14.78 -3.66
C ALA A 225 19.12 -15.96 -3.99
N LYS A 226 19.34 -16.26 -5.28
CA LYS A 226 20.24 -17.35 -5.74
C LYS A 226 21.69 -16.90 -5.93
N LYS A 227 22.00 -15.63 -5.74
CA LYS A 227 23.35 -15.05 -5.84
C LYS A 227 23.89 -14.76 -4.45
#